data_AF-A0A0N0GXI7-F1
#
_entry.id   AF-A0A0N0GXI7-F1
#
_cell.length_a   1.000
_cell.length_b   1.000
_cell.length_c   1.000
_cell.angle_alpha   90.00
_cell.angle_beta   90.00
_cell.angle_gamma   90.00
#
_symmetry.space_group_name_H-M   'P 1'
#
loop_
_entity.id
_entity.type
_entity.pdbx_description
1 polymer ?
#
loop_
_entity_poly.entity_id
_entity_poly.type
_entity_poly.pdbx_seq_one_letter_code
_entity_poly.pdbx_strand_id
1 'polypeptide(L)'
;MAEHPPHPPHPPDPPHRPHPPVIVHPPSPGGGRPVTIGGEAVGRAYSVVDVLEFLRRAGLGTDVVTLDDREVIEWQGGDHDVWS
;
A
#
# COMPACT_ATOMS: atom_id res chain seq x y z
N MET A 1 14.89 -45.04 -6.33
CA MET A 1 14.27 -43.89 -5.63
C MET A 1 15.29 -42.78 -5.69
N ALA A 2 15.05 -41.74 -6.48
CA ALA A 2 16.00 -40.64 -6.65
C ALA A 2 15.77 -39.63 -5.52
N GLU A 3 16.80 -39.36 -4.74
CA GLU A 3 16.76 -38.35 -3.67
C GLU A 3 16.84 -36.96 -4.33
N HIS A 4 15.85 -36.12 -4.04
CA HIS A 4 15.82 -34.73 -4.46
C HIS A 4 16.95 -33.97 -3.73
N PRO A 5 17.75 -33.12 -4.40
CA PRO A 5 18.79 -32.37 -3.70
C PRO A 5 18.16 -31.41 -2.66
N PRO A 6 18.82 -31.12 -1.53
CA PRO A 6 18.32 -30.15 -0.57
C PRO A 6 18.24 -28.78 -1.24
N HIS A 7 17.06 -28.17 -1.19
CA HIS A 7 16.87 -26.78 -1.60
C HIS A 7 17.79 -25.89 -0.74
N PRO A 8 18.53 -24.92 -1.30
CA PRO A 8 19.30 -23.99 -0.48
C PRO A 8 18.34 -23.25 0.48
N PRO A 9 18.75 -22.92 1.72
CA PRO A 9 17.97 -22.03 2.55
C PRO A 9 17.78 -20.73 1.78
N HIS A 10 16.54 -20.33 1.57
CA HIS A 10 16.21 -19.01 1.06
C HIS A 10 16.98 -17.98 1.91
N PRO A 11 17.65 -16.97 1.32
CA PRO A 11 18.22 -15.90 2.14
C PRO A 11 17.13 -15.36 3.08
N PRO A 12 17.45 -14.97 4.32
CA PRO A 12 16.48 -14.23 5.11
C PRO A 12 16.05 -13.06 4.24
N ASP A 13 14.74 -12.91 4.06
CA ASP A 13 14.19 -11.80 3.31
C ASP A 13 14.90 -10.51 3.78
N PRO A 14 15.51 -9.72 2.87
CA PRO A 14 16.20 -8.50 3.27
C PRO A 14 15.16 -7.68 4.01
N PRO A 15 15.34 -7.34 5.31
CA PRO A 15 14.24 -7.03 6.21
C PRO A 15 13.26 -6.20 5.45
N HIS A 16 12.12 -6.78 5.02
CA HIS A 16 11.10 -6.06 4.26
C HIS A 16 10.92 -4.80 5.06
N ARG A 17 11.52 -3.69 4.61
CA ARG A 17 11.39 -2.44 5.34
C ARG A 17 9.88 -2.25 5.22
N PRO A 18 9.11 -2.33 6.32
CA PRO A 18 7.67 -2.48 6.23
C PRO A 18 7.16 -1.09 5.87
N HIS A 19 7.46 -0.68 4.64
CA HIS A 19 6.79 0.41 4.03
C HIS A 19 5.34 -0.03 4.05
N PRO A 20 4.46 0.79 4.62
CA PRO A 20 3.05 0.48 4.60
C PRO A 20 2.71 0.12 3.14
N PRO A 21 2.01 -1.00 2.93
CA PRO A 21 1.66 -1.46 1.59
C PRO A 21 0.92 -0.39 0.80
N VAL A 22 0.44 0.68 1.42
CA VAL A 22 -0.27 1.79 0.79
C VAL A 22 0.35 3.10 1.24
N ILE A 23 0.73 3.96 0.30
CA ILE A 23 1.22 5.31 0.54
C ILE A 23 0.31 6.28 -0.22
N VAL A 24 -0.34 7.17 0.51
CA VAL A 24 -1.14 8.26 -0.03
C VAL A 24 -0.33 9.55 0.09
N HIS A 25 0.13 10.04 -1.06
CA HIS A 25 0.98 11.22 -1.17
C HIS A 25 0.21 12.51 -0.82
N PRO A 26 0.91 13.63 -0.56
CA PRO A 26 0.27 14.92 -0.32
C PRO A 26 -0.68 15.34 -1.44
N PRO A 27 -1.75 16.08 -1.10
CA PRO A 27 -2.64 16.66 -2.10
C PRO A 27 -1.83 17.48 -3.10
N SER A 28 -2.03 17.16 -4.36
CA SER A 28 -1.34 17.85 -5.45
C SER A 28 -2.05 19.16 -5.79
N PRO A 29 -1.33 20.18 -6.31
CA PRO A 29 -1.93 21.45 -6.71
C PRO A 29 -2.98 21.32 -7.84
N GLY A 30 -2.96 20.22 -8.60
CA GLY A 30 -3.99 19.86 -9.59
C GLY A 30 -5.19 19.09 -9.01
N GLY A 31 -5.28 18.97 -7.68
CA GLY A 31 -6.29 18.19 -6.98
C GLY A 31 -5.93 16.71 -6.82
N GLY A 32 -6.54 16.08 -5.81
CA GLY A 32 -6.37 14.67 -5.49
C GLY A 32 -5.00 14.31 -4.92
N ARG A 33 -4.87 13.06 -4.50
CA ARG A 33 -3.70 12.49 -3.85
C ARG A 33 -3.19 11.30 -4.66
N PRO A 34 -1.94 11.32 -5.14
CA PRO A 34 -1.32 10.14 -5.73
C PRO A 34 -1.30 8.98 -4.72
N VAL A 35 -1.57 7.77 -5.19
CA VAL A 35 -1.58 6.56 -4.36
C VAL A 35 -0.57 5.57 -4.92
N THR A 36 0.23 5.01 -4.02
CA THR A 36 1.21 3.97 -4.32
C THR A 36 0.87 2.73 -3.47
N ILE A 37 0.79 1.55 -4.08
CA ILE A 37 0.57 0.29 -3.37
C ILE A 37 1.72 -0.66 -3.64
N GLY A 38 2.37 -1.19 -2.59
CA GLY A 38 3.50 -2.11 -2.72
C GLY A 38 4.70 -1.52 -3.47
N GLY A 39 4.81 -0.18 -3.52
CA GLY A 39 5.81 0.54 -4.31
C GLY A 39 5.39 0.84 -5.76
N GLU A 40 4.20 0.43 -6.21
CA GLU A 40 3.69 0.72 -7.55
C GLU A 40 2.64 1.85 -7.53
N ALA A 41 2.73 2.80 -8.46
CA ALA A 41 1.76 3.88 -8.57
C ALA A 41 0.45 3.37 -9.20
N VAL A 42 -0.60 3.21 -8.39
CA VAL A 42 -1.90 2.67 -8.82
C VAL A 42 -2.83 3.72 -9.41
N GLY A 43 -2.63 5.00 -9.06
CA GLY A 43 -3.43 6.10 -9.59
C GLY A 43 -3.48 7.32 -8.67
N ARG A 44 -4.47 8.18 -8.92
CA ARG A 44 -4.75 9.37 -8.11
C ARG A 44 -6.15 9.25 -7.52
N ALA A 45 -6.25 9.36 -6.20
CA ALA A 45 -7.50 9.39 -5.47
C ALA A 45 -8.00 10.83 -5.33
N TYR A 46 -9.30 11.05 -5.43
CA TYR A 46 -9.93 12.34 -5.14
C TYR A 46 -10.79 12.26 -3.87
N SER A 47 -11.00 11.06 -3.35
CA SER A 47 -11.73 10.80 -2.12
C SER A 47 -11.25 9.50 -1.50
N VAL A 48 -11.63 9.29 -0.24
CA VAL A 48 -11.39 8.04 0.50
C VAL A 48 -11.91 6.81 -0.25
N VAL A 49 -13.06 6.94 -0.94
CA VAL A 49 -13.65 5.86 -1.74
C VAL A 49 -12.72 5.38 -2.85
N ASP A 50 -11.99 6.29 -3.51
CA ASP A 50 -11.02 5.93 -4.54
C ASP A 50 -9.85 5.13 -3.94
N VAL A 51 -9.40 5.52 -2.74
CA VAL A 51 -8.35 4.78 -2.02
C VAL A 51 -8.81 3.36 -1.73
N LEU A 52 -10.02 3.19 -1.17
CA LEU A 52 -10.60 1.87 -0.90
C LEU A 52 -10.73 1.02 -2.17
N GLU A 53 -11.11 1.63 -3.30
CA GLU A 53 -11.17 0.94 -4.59
C GLU A 53 -9.79 0.49 -5.08
N PHE A 54 -8.73 1.29 -4.86
CA PHE A 54 -7.36 0.86 -5.16
C PHE A 54 -6.92 -0.32 -4.27
N LEU A 55 -7.24 -0.29 -2.98
CA LEU A 55 -6.95 -1.41 -2.06
C LEU A 55 -7.63 -2.69 -2.53
N ARG A 56 -8.93 -2.59 -2.83
CA ARG A 56 -9.72 -3.71 -3.32
C ARG A 56 -9.14 -4.30 -4.61
N ARG A 57 -8.69 -3.47 -5.55
CA ARG A 57 -8.05 -3.90 -6.80
C ARG A 57 -6.69 -4.56 -6.56
N ALA A 58 -5.96 -4.11 -5.54
CA ALA A 58 -4.70 -4.71 -5.12
C ALA A 58 -4.86 -6.00 -4.30
N GLY A 59 -6.09 -6.43 -4.00
CA GLY A 59 -6.35 -7.59 -3.14
C GLY A 59 -6.16 -7.34 -1.65
N LEU A 60 -5.94 -6.07 -1.25
CA LEU A 60 -5.94 -5.64 0.14
C LEU A 60 -7.40 -5.49 0.56
N GLY A 61 -7.95 -6.53 1.18
CA GLY A 61 -9.34 -6.54 1.62
C GLY A 61 -9.63 -5.36 2.55
N THR A 62 -10.55 -4.49 2.16
CA THR A 62 -11.01 -3.33 2.96
C THR A 62 -11.81 -3.74 4.19
N ASP A 63 -12.11 -5.03 4.35
CA ASP A 63 -12.74 -5.61 5.54
C ASP A 63 -11.74 -5.74 6.71
N VAL A 64 -10.44 -5.80 6.40
CA VAL A 64 -9.35 -5.96 7.37
C VAL A 64 -8.52 -4.68 7.50
N VAL A 65 -8.45 -3.88 6.45
CA VAL A 65 -7.65 -2.65 6.41
C VAL A 65 -8.53 -1.44 6.71
N THR A 66 -8.24 -0.73 7.81
CA THR A 66 -8.87 0.57 8.07
C THR A 66 -8.03 1.71 7.49
N LEU A 67 -8.67 2.86 7.24
CA LEU A 67 -7.97 4.04 6.74
C LEU A 67 -7.05 4.68 7.79
N ASP A 68 -7.27 4.35 9.07
CA ASP A 68 -6.48 4.85 10.19
C ASP A 68 -5.31 3.91 10.54
N ASP A 69 -5.26 2.70 9.95
CA ASP A 69 -4.15 1.76 10.14
C ASP A 69 -2.86 2.31 9.54
N ARG A 70 -2.09 3.04 10.35
CA ARG A 70 -0.79 3.60 9.94
C ARG A 70 0.27 2.55 9.62
N GLU A 71 0.06 1.31 10.05
CA GLU A 71 0.89 0.16 9.68
C GLU A 71 0.61 -0.31 8.25
N VAL A 72 -0.58 0.00 7.71
CA VAL A 72 -1.03 -0.42 6.37
C VAL A 72 -1.03 0.75 5.38
N ILE A 73 -1.48 1.93 5.83
CA ILE A 73 -1.65 3.14 5.04
C ILE A 73 -0.87 4.30 5.65
N GLU A 74 0.10 4.81 4.90
CA GLU A 74 0.77 6.07 5.23
C GLU A 74 0.11 7.22 4.49
N TRP A 75 -0.43 8.17 5.25
CA TRP A 75 -0.94 9.43 4.72
C TRP A 75 0.12 10.52 4.84
N GLN A 76 0.62 11.00 3.71
CA GLN A 76 1.56 12.12 3.66
C GLN A 76 0.83 13.43 3.34
N GLY A 77 1.18 14.52 4.04
CA GLY A 77 0.55 15.82 3.81
C GLY A 77 -0.84 16.00 4.42
N GLY A 78 -1.16 15.22 5.46
CA GLY A 78 -2.44 15.23 6.18
C GLY A 78 -3.10 13.85 6.20
N ASP A 79 -4.08 13.65 7.06
CA ASP A 79 -4.78 12.36 7.24
C ASP A 79 -5.84 12.12 6.16
N HIS A 80 -6.66 11.08 6.31
CA HIS A 80 -7.69 10.66 5.35
C HIS A 80 -8.81 11.69 5.12
N ASP A 81 -8.93 12.71 5.97
CA ASP A 81 -9.91 13.80 5.86
C ASP A 81 -9.38 14.99 5.02
N VAL A 82 -8.06 15.08 4.83
CA VAL A 82 -7.41 16.23 4.18
C VAL A 82 -7.18 15.96 2.68
N TRP A 83 -7.83 16.76 1.83
CA TRP A 83 -7.79 16.62 0.36
C TRP A 83 -7.46 17.91 -0.41
N SER A 84 -7.33 19.06 0.27
CA SER A 84 -7.03 20.38 -0.32
C SER A 84 -6.05 21.19 0.52
#